data_AF-A0A5C9B8B2-F1
#
_entry.id   AF-A0A5C9B8B2-F1
#
_cell.length_a   1.000
_cell.length_b   1.000
_cell.length_c   1.000
_cell.angle_alpha   90.00
_cell.angle_beta   90.00
_cell.angle_gamma   90.00
#
_symmetry.space_group_name_H-M   'P 1'
#
loop_
_entity.id
_entity.type
_entity.pdbx_description
1 polymer ?
#
loop_
_entity_poly.entity_id
_entity_poly.type
_entity_poly.pdbx_seq_one_letter_code
_entity_poly.pdbx_strand_id
1 'polypeptide(L)'
;MASDRSTLLRQEAKPSRLSQKHLDDLRKSGLSDETISACKFATIRDSKSIKAILQWKNRDASQLGEALGIPYFRPDGSMIPPKEFARLKPDSPRIKDGKPVKYESPFGSGVKLYLPPGISAQLQSVSVPLHFTEGEKKSAKASQEGFACVGLGGVWSWLKPRPKGPDGKKIGEYELHPDFHAIALDGREVFISFDSDLAEKPEVQKAEFAFGQSLLERGAVVRLVRLPNGPPDATGKPTKVGLDDYLVAHSADEFRELLKSAQLLRPKGNLTIEEAADDPHRLARIVVREFPNLRYWRGEFYRYSGQCYRRLPPDEVCTMLTASIKREFDRINQEQLETWQPSEKNPTPPRPKKVTRSLVGDVQQALQSLCQIHQVGKLDSWLDESQGCFVAVTNGIVDIQRAALGQSDCLLAHSPDWFSLVVLPYSFDAAAAACPKWLAFLAKNLEGDAERIGILQEWFGLCLVTDTSFQKFLLMVGEGANGKSVACAVLTALLGAANVSNVPLEGFGQRFQLMQTVGKLANIAAEIGEVDKVAEGHLKAFTSGDRMQFERKYRDPIELTPTARLVLATNNLPRFADRSGGLWRRMILMPFRVTIPAAERVTGMD
;
A
#
# COMPACT_ATOMS: atom_id res chain seq x y z
N MET A 1 83.01 60.72 5.98
CA MET A 1 83.72 59.45 6.29
C MET A 1 83.09 58.84 7.53
N ALA A 2 83.01 57.50 7.58
CA ALA A 2 82.41 56.60 8.59
C ALA A 2 80.87 56.57 8.60
N SER A 3 80.13 55.56 8.14
CA SER A 3 80.16 54.08 8.22
C SER A 3 79.55 53.47 9.51
N ASP A 4 78.33 52.97 9.33
CA ASP A 4 77.82 51.64 9.69
C ASP A 4 77.48 51.23 11.14
N ARG A 5 76.34 50.51 11.24
CA ARG A 5 75.80 49.60 12.28
C ARG A 5 75.39 50.15 13.67
N SER A 6 74.08 50.27 13.88
CA SER A 6 73.32 49.31 14.71
C SER A 6 71.82 49.62 14.72
N THR A 7 71.08 48.94 13.84
CA THR A 7 69.66 48.62 14.01
C THR A 7 69.50 47.63 15.17
N LEU A 8 68.34 47.67 15.85
CA LEU A 8 67.80 46.74 16.86
C LEU A 8 67.89 47.24 18.32
N LEU A 9 66.76 47.65 18.89
CA LEU A 9 66.00 46.82 19.85
C LEU A 9 64.78 47.55 20.45
N ARG A 10 63.63 46.88 20.26
CA ARG A 10 62.44 46.85 21.14
C ARG A 10 61.47 48.03 21.10
N GLN A 11 60.63 48.05 20.06
CA GLN A 11 59.23 48.41 20.23
C GLN A 11 58.47 47.24 20.86
N GLU A 12 57.60 47.57 21.82
CA GLU A 12 56.89 46.70 22.74
C GLU A 12 55.96 45.70 22.03
N ALA A 13 56.17 44.40 22.28
CA ALA A 13 55.27 43.35 21.85
C ALA A 13 54.05 43.28 22.79
N LYS A 14 52.85 43.59 22.27
CA LYS A 14 51.59 43.22 22.92
C LYS A 14 51.60 41.71 23.19
N PRO A 15 51.25 41.23 24.40
CA PRO A 15 51.27 39.80 24.71
C PRO A 15 50.34 39.03 23.76
N SER A 16 50.83 37.91 23.21
CA SER A 16 50.08 37.08 22.28
C SER A 16 48.77 36.59 22.92
N ARG A 17 47.66 36.76 22.21
CA ARG A 17 46.33 36.28 22.62
C ARG A 17 46.26 34.75 22.73
N LEU A 18 47.24 34.04 22.16
CA LEU A 18 47.38 32.58 22.14
C LEU A 18 48.66 32.14 22.87
N SER A 19 48.61 31.01 23.57
CA SER A 19 49.80 30.28 24.01
C SER A 19 50.46 29.56 22.82
N GLN A 20 51.76 29.28 22.91
CA GLN A 20 52.51 28.65 21.82
C GLN A 20 51.88 27.31 21.39
N LYS A 21 51.48 26.49 22.36
CA LYS A 21 50.77 25.22 22.12
C LYS A 21 49.50 25.37 21.28
N HIS A 22 48.68 26.37 21.57
CA HIS A 22 47.45 26.62 20.82
C HIS A 22 47.72 27.20 19.43
N LEU A 23 48.75 28.04 19.30
CA LEU A 23 49.20 28.54 18.00
C LEU A 23 49.69 27.39 17.10
N ASP A 24 50.48 26.47 17.67
CA ASP A 24 50.98 25.29 16.96
C ASP A 24 49.83 24.34 16.55
N ASP A 25 48.82 24.13 17.40
CA ASP A 25 47.64 23.32 17.05
C ASP A 25 46.80 23.91 15.91
N LEU A 26 46.72 25.24 15.82
CA LEU A 26 46.03 25.94 14.73
C LEU A 26 46.84 25.88 13.43
N ARG A 27 48.15 26.14 13.50
CA ARG A 27 49.07 26.05 12.35
C ARG A 27 49.20 24.62 11.82
N LYS A 28 49.10 23.61 12.69
CA LYS A 28 49.04 22.19 12.29
C LYS A 28 47.83 21.88 11.40
N SER A 29 46.70 22.60 11.57
CA SER A 29 45.54 22.53 10.67
C SER A 29 45.69 23.40 9.41
N GLY A 30 46.89 23.91 9.13
CA GLY A 30 47.20 24.68 7.91
C GLY A 30 46.72 26.13 7.90
N LEU A 31 46.32 26.68 9.06
CA LEU A 31 45.83 28.06 9.18
C LEU A 31 47.00 29.05 9.21
N SER A 32 46.91 30.10 8.40
CA SER A 32 47.86 31.23 8.41
C SER A 32 47.62 32.14 9.62
N ASP A 33 48.61 32.94 9.98
CA ASP A 33 48.49 33.88 11.12
C ASP A 33 47.40 34.93 10.86
N GLU A 34 47.16 35.32 9.61
CA GLU A 34 46.08 36.19 9.19
C GLU A 34 44.72 35.53 9.46
N THR A 35 44.52 34.29 9.03
CA THR A 35 43.28 33.52 9.27
C THR A 35 43.04 33.29 10.75
N ILE A 36 44.10 32.96 11.51
CA ILE A 36 44.04 32.78 12.96
C ILE A 36 43.59 34.08 13.64
N SER A 37 44.18 35.21 13.25
CA SER A 37 43.83 36.54 13.76
C SER A 37 42.41 36.98 13.36
N ALA A 38 41.97 36.62 12.14
CA ALA A 38 40.63 36.90 11.64
C ALA A 38 39.58 36.12 12.45
N CYS A 39 39.80 34.83 12.69
CA CYS A 39 38.92 33.95 13.47
C CYS A 39 38.85 34.31 14.97
N LYS A 40 39.69 35.24 15.42
CA LYS A 40 39.74 35.71 16.82
C LYS A 40 39.99 34.60 17.84
N PHE A 41 40.69 33.53 17.44
CA PHE A 41 41.11 32.48 18.37
C PHE A 41 41.90 33.08 19.55
N ALA A 42 41.67 32.56 20.74
CA ALA A 42 42.34 33.03 21.94
C ALA A 42 42.54 31.90 22.95
N THR A 43 43.58 32.00 23.76
CA THR A 43 43.79 31.10 24.89
C THR A 43 43.07 31.66 26.12
N ILE A 44 42.11 30.88 26.63
CA ILE A 44 41.42 31.16 27.88
C ILE A 44 42.19 30.44 28.99
N ARG A 45 42.80 31.21 29.88
CA ARG A 45 43.77 30.69 30.87
C ARG A 45 43.14 30.42 32.23
N ASP A 46 42.09 31.18 32.59
CA ASP A 46 41.48 31.09 33.90
C ASP A 46 40.18 30.27 33.88
N SER A 47 40.03 29.42 34.90
CA SER A 47 38.87 28.52 35.05
C SER A 47 37.55 29.28 35.21
N LYS A 48 37.57 30.50 35.73
CA LYS A 48 36.38 31.35 35.89
C LYS A 48 35.82 31.79 34.54
N SER A 49 36.68 32.22 33.61
CA SER A 49 36.31 32.55 32.23
C SER A 49 35.85 31.32 31.45
N ILE A 50 36.55 30.18 31.58
CA ILE A 50 36.13 28.90 30.96
C ILE A 50 34.72 28.52 31.45
N LYS A 51 34.49 28.55 32.77
CA LYS A 51 33.19 28.26 33.38
C LYS A 51 32.10 29.22 32.90
N ALA A 52 32.42 30.51 32.77
CA ALA A 52 31.49 31.53 32.30
C ALA A 52 31.11 31.33 30.82
N ILE A 53 32.08 31.05 29.94
CA ILE A 53 31.84 30.77 28.51
C ILE A 53 31.01 29.50 28.34
N LEU A 54 31.34 28.44 29.09
CA LEU A 54 30.60 27.18 29.03
C LEU A 54 29.25 27.23 29.77
N GLN A 55 28.92 28.35 30.41
CA GLN A 55 27.67 28.54 31.17
C GLN A 55 27.43 27.43 32.21
N TRP A 56 28.51 26.92 32.81
CA TRP A 56 28.45 25.86 33.80
C TRP A 56 28.06 26.42 35.15
N LYS A 57 26.93 25.96 35.71
CA LYS A 57 26.47 26.36 37.05
C LYS A 57 27.29 25.66 38.14
N ASN A 58 27.17 24.34 38.21
CA ASN A 58 27.70 23.53 39.32
C ASN A 58 28.93 22.69 38.94
N ARG A 59 29.38 22.75 37.67
CA ARG A 59 30.56 22.00 37.23
C ARG A 59 31.82 22.80 37.48
N ASP A 60 32.85 22.10 37.93
CA ASP A 60 34.20 22.65 38.08
C ASP A 60 34.93 22.65 36.73
N ALA A 61 35.55 23.77 36.40
CA ALA A 61 36.35 23.96 35.20
C ALA A 61 37.86 23.97 35.51
N SER A 62 38.27 23.89 36.78
CA SER A 62 39.69 23.93 37.20
C SER A 62 40.53 22.81 36.56
N GLN A 63 39.92 21.64 36.35
CA GLN A 63 40.58 20.46 35.79
C GLN A 63 40.73 20.48 34.27
N LEU A 64 40.19 21.49 33.57
CA LEU A 64 40.24 21.60 32.11
C LEU A 64 41.58 22.15 31.58
N GLY A 65 42.39 22.75 32.45
CA GLY A 65 43.61 23.47 32.06
C GLY A 65 43.30 24.75 31.28
N GLU A 66 44.28 25.26 30.52
CA GLU A 66 44.00 26.28 29.51
C GLU A 66 43.08 25.71 28.42
N ALA A 67 42.33 26.56 27.75
CA ALA A 67 41.50 26.15 26.62
C ALA A 67 41.69 27.07 25.42
N LEU A 68 41.75 26.47 24.22
CA LEU A 68 41.59 27.22 22.98
C LEU A 68 40.13 27.63 22.83
N GLY A 69 39.87 28.93 22.89
CA GLY A 69 38.57 29.52 22.63
C GLY A 69 38.34 29.72 21.14
N ILE A 70 37.18 29.26 20.67
CA ILE A 70 36.71 29.31 19.29
C ILE A 70 35.45 30.19 19.26
N PRO A 71 35.59 31.49 18.93
CA PRO A 71 34.46 32.40 18.79
C PRO A 71 33.60 32.05 17.59
N TYR A 72 32.30 32.32 17.68
CA TYR A 72 31.36 32.15 16.57
C TYR A 72 30.97 33.50 16.00
N PHE A 73 30.54 33.51 14.74
CA PHE A 73 30.14 34.73 14.02
C PHE A 73 28.70 34.61 13.56
N ARG A 74 28.01 35.74 13.52
CA ARG A 74 26.68 35.86 12.94
C ARG A 74 26.79 35.93 11.41
N PRO A 75 25.69 35.72 10.67
CA PRO A 75 25.68 35.81 9.21
C PRO A 75 26.18 37.16 8.67
N ASP A 76 25.96 38.26 9.40
CA ASP A 76 26.46 39.60 9.07
C ASP A 76 27.97 39.80 9.30
N GLY A 77 28.67 38.77 9.80
CA GLY A 77 30.10 38.79 10.11
C GLY A 77 30.44 39.35 11.49
N SER A 78 29.44 39.80 12.26
CA SER A 78 29.67 40.24 13.64
C SER A 78 30.01 39.06 14.54
N MET A 79 30.99 39.23 15.42
CA MET A 79 31.36 38.20 16.39
C MET A 79 30.27 38.06 17.46
N ILE A 80 29.85 36.83 17.73
CA ILE A 80 29.00 36.51 18.87
C ILE A 80 29.84 36.67 20.14
N PRO A 81 29.39 37.46 21.14
CA PRO A 81 30.10 37.59 22.40
C PRO A 81 30.40 36.20 23.01
N PRO A 82 31.65 35.90 23.45
CA PRO A 82 31.99 34.57 23.96
C PRO A 82 31.14 34.08 25.15
N LYS A 83 30.55 35.01 25.92
CA LYS A 83 29.61 34.69 27.00
C LYS A 83 28.23 34.22 26.50
N GLU A 84 27.84 34.64 25.30
CA GLU A 84 26.62 34.19 24.62
C GLU A 84 26.87 32.83 23.97
N PHE A 85 27.93 32.71 23.15
CA PHE A 85 28.33 31.43 22.58
C PHE A 85 29.79 31.44 22.11
N ALA A 86 30.58 30.49 22.61
CA ALA A 86 31.85 30.07 22.03
C ALA A 86 32.10 28.61 22.40
N ARG A 87 32.79 27.87 21.54
CA ARG A 87 33.27 26.52 21.88
C ARG A 87 34.68 26.60 22.42
N LEU A 88 35.00 25.68 23.32
CA LEU A 88 36.33 25.56 23.90
C LEU A 88 36.92 24.20 23.55
N LYS A 89 38.22 24.17 23.24
CA LYS A 89 39.03 22.94 23.20
C LYS A 89 39.97 22.97 24.41
N PRO A 90 39.61 22.28 25.51
CA PRO A 90 40.45 22.20 26.69
C PRO A 90 41.75 21.44 26.43
N ASP A 91 42.82 21.87 27.09
CA ASP A 91 44.09 21.14 27.12
C ASP A 91 43.97 19.80 27.85
N SER A 92 43.10 19.76 28.87
CA SER A 92 42.79 18.56 29.66
C SER A 92 41.30 18.22 29.49
N PRO A 93 40.90 17.56 28.39
CA PRO A 93 39.50 17.26 28.12
C PRO A 93 38.95 16.27 29.16
N ARG A 94 37.74 16.56 29.68
CA ARG A 94 37.07 15.62 30.59
C ARG A 94 36.67 14.33 29.86
N ILE A 95 36.56 13.26 30.63
CA ILE A 95 36.06 11.97 30.15
C ILE A 95 34.54 11.91 30.32
N LYS A 96 33.83 11.50 29.26
CA LYS A 96 32.40 11.19 29.28
C LYS A 96 32.19 9.88 28.53
N ASP A 97 31.51 8.92 29.16
CA ASP A 97 31.21 7.61 28.57
C ASP A 97 32.47 6.91 28.02
N GLY A 98 33.57 7.00 28.78
CA GLY A 98 34.87 6.42 28.42
C GLY A 98 35.65 7.13 27.30
N LYS A 99 35.14 8.26 26.76
CA LYS A 99 35.80 9.02 25.69
C LYS A 99 36.12 10.46 26.11
N PRO A 100 37.26 11.03 25.66
CA PRO A 100 37.59 12.43 25.93
C PRO A 100 36.66 13.36 25.14
N VAL A 101 36.07 14.34 25.83
CA VAL A 101 35.29 15.42 25.22
C VAL A 101 36.25 16.48 24.72
N LYS A 102 36.73 16.31 23.49
CA LYS A 102 37.75 17.19 22.89
C LYS A 102 37.29 18.65 22.73
N TYR A 103 35.99 18.86 22.54
CA TYR A 103 35.40 20.18 22.36
C TYR A 103 34.16 20.32 23.26
N GLU A 104 34.13 21.38 24.05
CA GLU A 104 33.02 21.74 24.92
C GLU A 104 32.17 22.85 24.29
N SER A 105 30.86 22.77 24.50
CA SER A 105 29.89 23.79 24.10
C SER A 105 29.19 24.34 25.35
N PRO A 106 28.66 25.57 25.30
CA PRO A 106 27.92 26.14 26.42
C PRO A 106 26.72 25.28 26.81
N PHE A 107 26.44 25.18 28.11
CA PHE A 107 25.38 24.33 28.61
C PHE A 107 24.00 24.87 28.19
N GLY A 108 23.20 24.04 27.51
CA GLY A 108 21.83 24.38 27.12
C GLY A 108 21.72 25.33 25.92
N SER A 109 22.84 25.70 25.27
CA SER A 109 22.84 26.67 24.16
C SER A 109 22.31 26.13 22.82
N GLY A 110 22.03 24.83 22.72
CA GLY A 110 21.70 24.19 21.45
C GLY A 110 22.91 24.07 20.52
N VAL A 111 22.63 23.87 19.23
CA VAL A 111 23.64 23.80 18.16
C VAL A 111 23.77 25.18 17.49
N LYS A 112 24.95 25.49 16.96
CA LYS A 112 25.18 26.67 16.11
C LYS A 112 26.09 26.31 14.95
N LEU A 113 25.85 26.93 13.80
CA LEU A 113 26.75 26.83 12.64
C LEU A 113 27.98 27.68 12.88
N TYR A 114 29.16 27.15 12.58
CA TYR A 114 30.38 27.94 12.58
C TYR A 114 30.53 28.59 11.20
N LEU A 115 30.54 29.91 11.19
CA LEU A 115 30.74 30.75 10.00
C LEU A 115 32.13 31.38 10.10
N PRO A 116 33.16 30.83 9.44
CA PRO A 116 34.48 31.46 9.40
C PRO A 116 34.40 32.91 8.91
N PRO A 117 35.23 33.82 9.41
CA PRO A 117 35.31 35.17 8.87
C PRO A 117 35.60 35.17 7.37
N GLY A 118 34.93 36.05 6.64
CA GLY A 118 35.12 36.20 5.19
C GLY A 118 34.13 35.44 4.30
N ILE A 119 33.20 34.65 4.87
CA ILE A 119 32.15 33.97 4.09
C ILE A 119 30.80 34.70 4.09
N SER A 120 30.62 35.74 4.91
CA SER A 120 29.34 36.43 5.12
C SER A 120 28.70 36.96 3.83
N ALA A 121 29.50 37.55 2.94
CA ALA A 121 29.02 38.06 1.66
C ALA A 121 28.54 36.94 0.72
N GLN A 122 29.13 35.75 0.84
CA GLN A 122 28.83 34.58 0.03
C GLN A 122 27.61 33.80 0.54
N LEU A 123 27.17 34.00 1.80
CA LEU A 123 26.02 33.26 2.36
C LEU A 123 24.72 33.53 1.59
N GLN A 124 24.55 34.74 1.06
CA GLN A 124 23.37 35.16 0.30
C GLN A 124 23.51 34.93 -1.22
N SER A 125 24.68 34.49 -1.69
CA SER A 125 24.92 34.27 -3.12
C SER A 125 24.68 32.82 -3.51
N VAL A 126 23.72 32.57 -4.40
CA VAL A 126 23.45 31.23 -4.96
C VAL A 126 24.42 30.82 -6.06
N SER A 127 25.18 31.77 -6.63
CA SER A 127 26.15 31.50 -7.71
C SER A 127 27.50 30.97 -7.19
N VAL A 128 27.78 31.10 -5.90
CA VAL A 128 28.99 30.58 -5.26
C VAL A 128 28.64 29.26 -4.55
N PRO A 129 29.27 28.13 -4.91
CA PRO A 129 29.03 26.87 -4.22
C PRO A 129 29.29 26.96 -2.72
N LEU A 130 28.45 26.30 -1.92
CA LEU A 130 28.59 26.28 -0.46
C LEU A 130 29.12 24.92 0.00
N HIS A 131 30.09 24.94 0.90
CA HIS A 131 30.72 23.73 1.43
C HIS A 131 30.33 23.52 2.89
N PHE A 132 30.11 22.28 3.29
CA PHE A 132 29.90 21.88 4.68
C PHE A 132 30.93 20.83 5.09
N THR A 133 31.52 21.01 6.26
CA THR A 133 32.42 20.01 6.86
C THR A 133 32.22 19.93 8.38
N GLU A 134 32.73 18.87 9.00
CA GLU A 134 32.68 18.70 10.45
C GLU A 134 33.93 19.34 11.09
N GLY A 135 33.75 20.43 11.83
CA GLY A 135 34.80 21.11 12.58
C GLY A 135 35.09 22.55 12.13
N GLU A 136 35.43 23.38 13.11
CA GLU A 136 35.66 24.82 12.96
C GLU A 136 37.01 25.11 12.28
N LYS A 137 38.06 24.37 12.63
CA LYS A 137 39.37 24.52 11.99
C LYS A 137 39.35 24.12 10.51
N LYS A 138 38.60 23.07 10.19
CA LYS A 138 38.47 22.54 8.82
C LYS A 138 37.77 23.52 7.89
N SER A 139 36.65 24.09 8.35
CA SER A 139 35.91 25.12 7.62
C SER A 139 36.68 26.43 7.51
N ALA A 140 37.44 26.83 8.54
CA ALA A 140 38.34 27.98 8.46
C ALA A 140 39.46 27.78 7.42
N LYS A 141 40.07 26.58 7.37
CA LYS A 141 41.08 26.24 6.37
C LYS A 141 40.49 26.25 4.96
N ALA A 142 39.32 25.64 4.75
CA ALA A 142 38.64 25.70 3.45
C ALA A 142 38.32 27.15 3.02
N SER A 143 37.90 27.99 3.96
CA SER A 143 37.64 29.41 3.68
C SER A 143 38.91 30.18 3.32
N GLN A 144 40.04 29.88 3.97
CA GLN A 144 41.36 30.43 3.62
C GLN A 144 41.76 30.07 2.18
N GLU A 145 41.42 28.87 1.72
CA GLU A 145 41.70 28.42 0.34
C GLU A 145 40.64 28.89 -0.69
N GLY A 146 39.71 29.77 -0.28
CA GLY A 146 38.74 30.41 -1.15
C GLY A 146 37.40 29.67 -1.32
N PHE A 147 37.13 28.65 -0.49
CA PHE A 147 35.85 27.92 -0.50
C PHE A 147 34.90 28.50 0.55
N ALA A 148 33.69 28.92 0.16
CA ALA A 148 32.68 29.35 1.13
C ALA A 148 32.23 28.15 1.97
N CYS A 149 32.84 27.96 3.15
CA CYS A 149 32.71 26.74 3.93
C CYS A 149 32.14 26.99 5.32
N VAL A 150 31.05 26.30 5.65
CA VAL A 150 30.37 26.32 6.95
C VAL A 150 30.81 25.10 7.76
N GLY A 151 31.20 25.35 9.01
CA GLY A 151 31.59 24.30 9.96
C GLY A 151 30.41 23.80 10.79
N LEU A 152 30.29 22.49 10.91
CA LEU A 152 29.38 21.83 11.85
C LEU A 152 30.16 21.38 13.09
N GLY A 153 29.68 21.70 14.30
CA GLY A 153 30.34 21.27 15.55
C GLY A 153 30.29 19.75 15.85
N GLY A 154 29.71 18.99 14.92
CA GLY A 154 29.49 17.55 14.88
C GLY A 154 28.46 17.25 13.78
N VAL A 155 28.41 16.02 13.26
CA VAL A 155 27.61 15.66 12.06
C VAL A 155 26.08 15.88 12.18
N TRP A 156 25.55 16.01 13.40
CA TRP A 156 24.14 16.34 13.68
C TRP A 156 23.93 17.82 14.06
N SER A 157 24.97 18.64 14.06
CA SER A 157 24.93 20.05 14.51
C SER A 157 24.33 21.00 13.47
N TRP A 158 23.45 20.47 12.62
CA TRP A 158 22.60 21.20 11.68
C TRP A 158 21.12 21.10 12.06
N LEU A 159 20.75 20.15 12.93
CA LEU A 159 19.38 19.75 13.20
C LEU A 159 18.74 20.62 14.29
N LYS A 160 17.55 21.15 14.03
CA LYS A 160 16.70 21.80 15.03
C LYS A 160 16.34 20.80 16.16
N PRO A 161 16.38 21.21 17.45
CA PRO A 161 15.99 20.33 18.55
C PRO A 161 14.62 19.69 18.34
N ARG A 162 14.56 18.36 18.38
CA ARG A 162 13.33 17.59 18.18
C ARG A 162 12.63 17.28 19.50
N PRO A 163 11.28 17.35 19.55
CA PRO A 163 10.52 16.98 20.74
C PRO A 163 10.71 15.51 21.09
N LYS A 164 10.50 15.17 22.36
CA LYS A 164 10.50 13.78 22.82
C LYS A 164 9.06 13.29 22.95
N GLY A 165 8.79 12.09 22.46
CA GLY A 165 7.51 11.41 22.64
C GLY A 165 7.35 10.84 24.05
N PRO A 166 6.20 10.19 24.32
CA PRO A 166 5.89 9.58 25.62
C PRO A 166 6.91 8.51 26.06
N ASP A 167 7.60 7.87 25.12
CA ASP A 167 8.65 6.87 25.36
C ASP A 167 10.05 7.50 25.57
N GLY A 168 10.14 8.83 25.61
CA GLY A 168 11.38 9.58 25.76
C GLY A 168 12.24 9.65 24.48
N LYS A 169 11.82 9.05 23.36
CA LYS A 169 12.54 9.09 22.08
C LYS A 169 12.19 10.36 21.30
N LYS A 170 13.14 10.83 20.48
CA LYS A 170 12.92 12.01 19.62
C LYS A 170 11.93 11.68 18.50
N ILE A 171 10.87 12.45 18.38
CA ILE A 171 9.82 12.34 17.36
C ILE A 171 9.81 13.59 16.47
N GLY A 172 9.10 13.55 15.33
CA GLY A 172 9.01 14.64 14.37
C GLY A 172 10.10 14.63 13.29
N GLU A 173 9.91 15.52 12.31
CA GLU A 173 10.73 15.60 11.10
C GLU A 173 12.14 16.17 11.37
N TYR A 174 13.04 15.95 10.41
CA TYR A 174 14.37 16.51 10.45
C TYR A 174 14.35 17.90 9.82
N GLU A 175 14.32 18.94 10.66
CA GLU A 175 14.32 20.33 10.21
C GLU A 175 15.70 20.97 10.37
N LEU A 176 16.12 21.77 9.38
CA LEU A 176 17.33 22.60 9.49
C LEU A 176 17.19 23.59 10.65
N HIS A 177 18.28 23.79 11.39
CA HIS A 177 18.38 24.77 12.45
C HIS A 177 18.12 26.21 11.93
N PRO A 178 17.56 27.13 12.74
CA PRO A 178 17.26 28.50 12.30
C PRO A 178 18.45 29.29 11.73
N ASP A 179 19.69 28.95 12.10
CA ASP A 179 20.90 29.55 11.52
C ASP A 179 20.96 29.41 9.98
N PHE A 180 20.28 28.40 9.41
CA PHE A 180 20.17 28.22 7.96
C PHE A 180 19.22 29.22 7.28
N HIS A 181 18.41 30.00 8.02
CA HIS A 181 17.54 31.02 7.39
C HIS A 181 18.33 32.14 6.72
N ALA A 182 19.55 32.40 7.17
CA ALA A 182 20.43 33.42 6.60
C ALA A 182 21.34 32.87 5.48
N ILE A 183 21.04 31.70 4.94
CA ILE A 183 21.81 31.06 3.86
C ILE A 183 20.87 30.86 2.68
N ALA A 184 21.19 31.48 1.54
CA ALA A 184 20.47 31.25 0.29
C ALA A 184 20.85 29.86 -0.25
N LEU A 185 19.85 28.98 -0.41
CA LEU A 185 20.03 27.56 -0.77
C LEU A 185 19.31 27.18 -2.07
N ASP A 186 18.22 27.84 -2.44
CA ASP A 186 17.42 27.49 -3.61
C ASP A 186 18.24 27.61 -4.91
N GLY A 187 18.32 26.52 -5.66
CA GLY A 187 19.14 26.37 -6.87
C GLY A 187 20.66 26.36 -6.63
N ARG A 188 21.14 26.48 -5.38
CA ARG A 188 22.56 26.60 -5.06
C ARG A 188 23.25 25.24 -5.02
N GLU A 189 24.45 25.16 -5.61
CA GLU A 189 25.29 23.96 -5.47
C GLU A 189 25.89 23.88 -4.06
N VAL A 190 25.70 22.73 -3.40
CA VAL A 190 26.15 22.47 -2.03
C VAL A 190 26.98 21.19 -1.98
N PHE A 191 28.18 21.27 -1.40
CA PHE A 191 29.06 20.14 -1.20
C PHE A 191 29.16 19.78 0.29
N ILE A 192 28.98 18.50 0.62
CA ILE A 192 29.19 17.98 1.97
C ILE A 192 30.46 17.13 1.97
N SER A 193 31.43 17.51 2.80
CA SER A 193 32.74 16.87 2.91
C SER A 193 33.04 16.52 4.37
N PHE A 194 32.64 15.31 4.79
CA PHE A 194 32.99 14.76 6.09
C PHE A 194 34.28 13.95 6.04
N ASP A 195 34.91 13.74 7.20
CA ASP A 195 36.17 13.00 7.34
C ASP A 195 36.06 11.60 6.74
N SER A 196 37.17 11.12 6.17
CA SER A 196 37.21 9.85 5.43
C SER A 196 36.76 8.65 6.28
N ASP A 197 37.07 8.63 7.58
CA ASP A 197 36.68 7.55 8.50
C ASP A 197 35.27 7.70 9.10
N LEU A 198 34.69 8.89 9.00
CA LEU A 198 33.33 9.15 9.45
C LEU A 198 32.34 8.77 8.35
N ALA A 199 32.63 9.06 7.09
CA ALA A 199 31.77 8.77 5.95
C ALA A 199 31.41 7.27 5.79
N GLU A 200 32.21 6.36 6.36
CA GLU A 200 31.97 4.91 6.33
C GLU A 200 31.14 4.39 7.53
N LYS A 201 30.90 5.23 8.55
CA LYS A 201 30.14 4.82 9.74
C LYS A 201 28.63 4.94 9.49
N PRO A 202 27.80 3.91 9.78
CA PRO A 202 26.36 3.94 9.51
C PRO A 202 25.63 5.14 10.13
N GLU A 203 25.98 5.51 11.37
CA GLU A 203 25.37 6.65 12.06
C GLU A 203 25.71 8.01 11.43
N VAL A 204 26.89 8.12 10.80
CA VAL A 204 27.30 9.34 10.09
C VAL A 204 26.66 9.38 8.71
N GLN A 205 26.61 8.26 7.99
CA GLN A 205 25.89 8.17 6.70
C GLN A 205 24.42 8.57 6.86
N LYS A 206 23.79 8.14 7.96
CA LYS A 206 22.44 8.56 8.33
C LYS A 206 22.34 10.06 8.57
N ALA A 207 23.30 10.65 9.29
CA ALA A 207 23.35 12.08 9.56
C ALA A 207 23.55 12.90 8.28
N GLU A 208 24.49 12.47 7.43
CA GLU A 208 24.83 13.08 6.14
C GLU A 208 23.65 13.00 5.16
N PHE A 209 23.03 11.83 5.02
CA PHE A 209 21.86 11.65 4.18
C PHE A 209 20.69 12.52 4.66
N ALA A 210 20.36 12.49 5.96
CA ALA A 210 19.29 13.31 6.51
C ALA A 210 19.57 14.81 6.32
N PHE A 211 20.80 15.25 6.53
CA PHE A 211 21.19 16.65 6.31
C PHE A 211 21.03 17.04 4.84
N GLY A 212 21.52 16.21 3.93
CA GLY A 212 21.40 16.42 2.50
C GLY A 212 19.95 16.47 2.03
N GLN A 213 19.07 15.59 2.54
CA GLN A 213 17.63 15.65 2.23
C GLN A 213 17.01 16.97 2.70
N SER A 214 17.29 17.42 3.92
CA SER A 214 16.78 18.71 4.42
C SER A 214 17.30 19.92 3.64
N LEU A 215 18.47 19.82 3.00
CA LEU A 215 19.00 20.84 2.09
C LEU A 215 18.31 20.79 0.70
N LEU A 216 18.07 19.59 0.16
CA LEU A 216 17.31 19.39 -1.08
C LEU A 216 15.89 19.96 -0.96
N GLU A 217 15.22 19.77 0.19
CA GLU A 217 13.90 20.34 0.49
C GLU A 217 13.89 21.88 0.47
N ARG A 218 15.06 22.52 0.66
CA ARG A 218 15.24 23.97 0.49
C ARG A 218 15.73 24.38 -0.90
N GLY A 219 15.64 23.49 -1.88
CA GLY A 219 15.96 23.74 -3.29
C GLY A 219 17.45 23.64 -3.65
N ALA A 220 18.33 23.26 -2.72
CA ALA A 220 19.75 23.11 -3.01
C ALA A 220 20.03 21.93 -3.95
N VAL A 221 21.13 22.01 -4.71
CA VAL A 221 21.69 20.88 -5.47
C VAL A 221 22.84 20.29 -4.64
N VAL A 222 22.56 19.19 -3.94
CA VAL A 222 23.48 18.63 -2.94
C VAL A 222 24.37 17.55 -3.54
N ARG A 223 25.68 17.65 -3.32
CA ARG A 223 26.69 16.68 -3.71
C ARG A 223 27.49 16.19 -2.50
N LEU A 224 27.67 14.89 -2.39
CA LEU A 224 28.44 14.24 -1.34
C LEU A 224 29.88 13.99 -1.82
N VAL A 225 30.84 14.51 -1.08
CA VAL A 225 32.26 14.38 -1.38
C VAL A 225 32.85 13.28 -0.50
N ARG A 226 33.69 12.43 -1.08
CA ARG A 226 34.43 11.38 -0.36
C ARG A 226 35.91 11.73 -0.37
N LEU A 227 36.43 12.13 0.79
CA LEU A 227 37.86 12.40 0.95
C LEU A 227 38.65 11.08 0.93
N PRO A 228 39.76 10.99 0.20
CA PRO A 228 40.59 9.79 0.19
C PRO A 228 41.23 9.57 1.57
N ASN A 229 41.39 8.30 1.95
CA ASN A 229 42.14 7.96 3.15
C ASN A 229 43.63 8.27 2.95
N GLY A 230 44.30 8.62 4.04
CA GLY A 230 45.74 8.81 4.10
C GLY A 230 46.49 7.47 4.15
N PRO A 231 47.83 7.51 4.15
CA PRO A 231 48.65 6.30 4.23
C PRO A 231 48.34 5.49 5.50
N PRO A 232 48.51 4.16 5.49
CA PRO A 232 48.26 3.34 6.67
C PRO A 232 49.08 3.76 7.89
N ASP A 233 48.48 3.72 9.07
CA ASP A 233 49.16 3.90 10.34
C ASP A 233 50.04 2.68 10.69
N ALA A 234 50.75 2.74 11.82
CA ALA A 234 51.61 1.65 12.30
C ALA A 234 50.87 0.31 12.55
N THR A 235 49.53 0.32 12.54
CA THR A 235 48.67 -0.87 12.69
C THR A 235 48.11 -1.37 11.36
N GLY A 236 48.48 -0.75 10.23
CA GLY A 236 48.01 -1.08 8.90
C GLY A 236 46.63 -0.52 8.55
N LYS A 237 46.03 0.33 9.41
CA LYS A 237 44.74 0.96 9.12
C LYS A 237 44.95 2.27 8.35
N PRO A 238 44.18 2.54 7.29
CA PRO A 238 44.26 3.81 6.59
C PRO A 238 44.10 5.00 7.55
N THR A 239 45.00 5.98 7.47
CA THR A 239 44.91 7.16 8.35
C THR A 239 43.72 8.00 7.91
N LYS A 240 42.89 8.40 8.87
CA LYS A 240 41.77 9.31 8.61
C LYS A 240 42.26 10.66 8.10
N VAL A 241 41.53 11.25 7.16
CA VAL A 241 41.84 12.56 6.58
C VAL A 241 40.63 13.48 6.76
N GLY A 242 40.84 14.59 7.47
CA GLY A 242 39.89 15.71 7.49
C GLY A 242 40.06 16.64 6.30
N LEU A 243 39.10 17.53 6.09
CA LEU A 243 39.19 18.53 5.01
C LEU A 243 40.40 19.47 5.18
N ASP A 244 40.78 19.84 6.41
CA ASP A 244 42.00 20.60 6.67
C ASP A 244 43.26 19.80 6.29
N ASP A 245 43.35 18.54 6.71
CA ASP A 245 44.49 17.67 6.38
C ASP A 245 44.64 17.52 4.84
N TYR A 246 43.52 17.36 4.13
CA TYR A 246 43.53 17.27 2.67
C TYR A 246 44.05 18.55 2.01
N LEU A 247 43.56 19.72 2.44
CA LEU A 247 43.96 21.04 1.93
C LEU A 247 45.34 21.51 2.41
N VAL A 248 45.95 20.81 3.37
CA VAL A 248 47.36 20.98 3.71
C VAL A 248 48.24 20.17 2.77
N ALA A 249 47.82 18.95 2.43
CA ALA A 249 48.57 18.03 1.57
C ALA A 249 48.39 18.32 0.07
N HIS A 250 47.29 18.94 -0.33
CA HIS A 250 46.91 19.20 -1.72
C HIS A 250 46.53 20.66 -1.94
N SER A 251 46.68 21.13 -3.17
CA SER A 251 46.28 22.45 -3.62
C SER A 251 44.75 22.63 -3.69
N ALA A 252 44.31 23.89 -3.70
CA ALA A 252 42.90 24.22 -3.91
C ALA A 252 42.38 23.71 -5.27
N ASP A 253 43.22 23.67 -6.30
CA ASP A 253 42.83 23.16 -7.62
C ASP A 253 42.63 21.65 -7.63
N GLU A 254 43.47 20.88 -6.92
CA GLU A 254 43.26 19.45 -6.72
C GLU A 254 41.96 19.16 -5.97
N PHE A 255 41.62 19.99 -4.97
CA PHE A 255 40.32 19.87 -4.31
C PHE A 255 39.17 20.19 -5.27
N ARG A 256 39.28 21.21 -6.13
CA ARG A 256 38.28 21.49 -7.18
C ARG A 256 38.09 20.32 -8.14
N GLU A 257 39.17 19.63 -8.51
CA GLU A 257 39.07 18.41 -9.32
C GLU A 257 38.36 17.28 -8.56
N LEU A 258 38.67 17.09 -7.27
CA LEU A 258 37.97 16.10 -6.44
C LEU A 258 36.45 16.37 -6.39
N LEU A 259 36.02 17.63 -6.29
CA LEU A 259 34.60 18.01 -6.25
C LEU A 259 33.83 17.59 -7.51
N LYS A 260 34.48 17.49 -8.68
CA LYS A 260 33.83 17.03 -9.92
C LYS A 260 33.37 15.57 -9.81
N SER A 261 34.06 14.77 -8.99
CA SER A 261 33.70 13.38 -8.70
C SER A 261 32.60 13.22 -7.63
N ALA A 262 32.12 14.32 -7.04
CA ALA A 262 31.17 14.27 -5.95
C ALA A 262 29.82 13.66 -6.39
N GLN A 263 29.29 12.78 -5.56
CA GLN A 263 28.06 12.06 -5.84
C GLN A 263 26.85 12.98 -5.67
N LEU A 264 26.05 13.18 -6.72
CA LEU A 264 24.79 13.91 -6.64
C LEU A 264 23.81 13.16 -5.72
N LEU A 265 23.34 13.83 -4.66
CA LEU A 265 22.30 13.32 -3.79
C LEU A 265 20.94 13.52 -4.46
N ARG A 266 20.16 12.44 -4.57
CA ARG A 266 18.80 12.48 -5.12
C ARG A 266 17.76 12.67 -4.01
N PRO A 267 16.64 13.34 -4.28
CA PRO A 267 15.52 13.40 -3.35
C PRO A 267 15.11 12.00 -2.92
N LYS A 268 14.74 11.85 -1.66
CA LYS A 268 14.10 10.63 -1.16
C LYS A 268 12.82 10.44 -1.98
N GLY A 269 12.84 9.52 -2.93
CA GLY A 269 11.63 9.12 -3.65
C GLY A 269 10.57 8.68 -2.65
N ASN A 270 9.29 8.82 -3.00
CA ASN A 270 8.23 8.07 -2.32
C ASN A 270 8.70 6.62 -2.30
N LEU A 271 8.90 6.06 -1.10
CA LEU A 271 9.31 4.68 -0.94
C LEU A 271 8.16 3.82 -1.49
N THR A 272 8.20 3.50 -2.78
CA THR A 272 7.43 2.40 -3.34
C THR A 272 7.99 1.14 -2.71
N ILE A 273 7.12 0.35 -2.09
CA ILE A 273 7.49 -0.97 -1.56
C ILE A 273 8.07 -1.76 -2.75
N GLU A 274 9.37 -2.05 -2.70
CA GLU A 274 10.05 -2.85 -3.71
C GLU A 274 9.74 -4.32 -3.41
N GLU A 275 8.63 -4.80 -3.98
CA GLU A 275 8.20 -6.19 -3.84
C GLU A 275 9.04 -7.10 -4.74
N ALA A 276 9.46 -8.24 -4.20
CA ALA A 276 10.13 -9.27 -4.99
C ALA A 276 9.25 -9.72 -6.17
N ALA A 277 9.87 -10.15 -7.27
CA ALA A 277 9.16 -10.61 -8.46
C ALA A 277 8.11 -11.71 -8.19
N ASP A 278 8.41 -12.59 -7.24
CA ASP A 278 7.62 -13.72 -6.76
C ASP A 278 6.79 -13.42 -5.51
N ASP A 279 6.67 -12.16 -5.12
CA ASP A 279 5.76 -11.76 -4.04
C ASP A 279 4.30 -12.15 -4.39
N PRO A 280 3.59 -12.90 -3.53
CA PRO A 280 2.25 -13.37 -3.82
C PRO A 280 1.22 -12.25 -4.06
N HIS A 281 1.30 -11.14 -3.34
CA HIS A 281 0.37 -10.01 -3.50
C HIS A 281 0.65 -9.23 -4.78
N ARG A 282 1.93 -9.07 -5.16
CA ARG A 282 2.34 -8.51 -6.44
C ARG A 282 1.77 -9.31 -7.60
N LEU A 283 1.95 -10.63 -7.57
CA LEU A 283 1.43 -11.55 -8.58
C LEU A 283 -0.10 -11.57 -8.60
N ALA A 284 -0.76 -11.59 -7.44
CA ALA A 284 -2.22 -11.53 -7.38
C ALA A 284 -2.79 -10.23 -7.99
N ARG A 285 -2.14 -9.07 -7.79
CA ARG A 285 -2.52 -7.82 -8.46
C ARG A 285 -2.33 -7.85 -9.97
N ILE A 286 -1.40 -8.64 -10.50
CA ILE A 286 -1.27 -8.87 -11.94
C ILE A 286 -2.46 -9.68 -12.44
N VAL A 287 -2.83 -10.76 -11.72
CA VAL A 287 -4.00 -11.57 -12.06
C VAL A 287 -5.28 -10.72 -12.05
N VAL A 288 -5.48 -9.84 -11.06
CA VAL A 288 -6.63 -8.92 -11.02
C VAL A 288 -6.66 -8.00 -12.25
N ARG A 289 -5.50 -7.51 -12.72
CA ARG A 289 -5.44 -6.69 -13.94
C ARG A 289 -5.77 -7.48 -15.20
N GLU A 290 -5.36 -8.74 -15.28
CA GLU A 290 -5.73 -9.64 -16.39
C GLU A 290 -7.21 -10.05 -16.34
N PHE A 291 -7.78 -10.15 -15.13
CA PHE A 291 -9.14 -10.63 -14.88
C PHE A 291 -9.90 -9.67 -13.95
N PRO A 292 -10.24 -8.45 -14.39
CA PRO A 292 -10.79 -7.38 -13.53
C PRO A 292 -12.15 -7.72 -12.90
N ASN A 293 -12.90 -8.62 -13.55
CA ASN A 293 -14.22 -9.05 -13.12
C ASN A 293 -14.20 -10.44 -12.47
N LEU A 294 -13.06 -10.82 -11.88
CA LEU A 294 -12.97 -11.96 -10.98
C LEU A 294 -13.47 -11.56 -9.59
N ARG A 295 -14.28 -12.42 -8.97
CA ARG A 295 -14.82 -12.22 -7.63
C ARG A 295 -14.64 -13.49 -6.80
N TYR A 296 -14.40 -13.31 -5.51
CA TYR A 296 -14.33 -14.38 -4.53
C TYR A 296 -15.52 -14.26 -3.59
N TRP A 297 -16.36 -15.29 -3.59
CA TRP A 297 -17.60 -15.31 -2.82
C TRP A 297 -17.82 -16.70 -2.24
N ARG A 298 -18.02 -16.77 -0.92
CA ARG A 298 -18.34 -18.00 -0.16
C ARG A 298 -17.43 -19.21 -0.42
N GLY A 299 -16.13 -18.95 -0.55
CA GLY A 299 -15.13 -20.00 -0.71
C GLY A 299 -14.80 -20.34 -2.16
N GLU A 300 -15.43 -19.69 -3.13
CA GLU A 300 -15.25 -19.99 -4.55
C GLU A 300 -15.00 -18.73 -5.38
N PHE A 301 -14.30 -18.92 -6.51
CA PHE A 301 -14.08 -17.87 -7.48
C PHE A 301 -15.19 -17.88 -8.54
N TYR A 302 -15.57 -16.69 -8.97
CA TYR A 302 -16.55 -16.45 -10.02
C TYR A 302 -15.99 -15.44 -11.01
N ARG A 303 -16.22 -15.67 -12.29
CA ARG A 303 -15.83 -14.74 -13.36
C ARG A 303 -17.07 -14.27 -14.09
N TYR A 304 -17.10 -12.99 -14.37
CA TYR A 304 -18.13 -12.41 -15.22
C TYR A 304 -17.98 -12.89 -16.68
N SER A 305 -19.03 -13.47 -17.24
CA SER A 305 -19.06 -13.98 -18.62
C SER A 305 -19.44 -12.92 -19.65
N GLY A 306 -19.72 -11.68 -19.21
CA GLY A 306 -20.33 -10.63 -20.04
C GLY A 306 -21.84 -10.46 -19.83
N GLN A 307 -22.49 -11.37 -19.09
CA GLN A 307 -23.93 -11.31 -18.78
C GLN A 307 -24.20 -11.65 -17.31
N CYS A 308 -23.57 -12.72 -16.81
CA CYS A 308 -23.66 -13.12 -15.41
C CYS A 308 -22.33 -13.69 -14.91
N TYR A 309 -22.25 -13.95 -13.61
CA TYR A 309 -21.11 -14.60 -12.98
C TYR A 309 -21.20 -16.11 -13.09
N ARG A 310 -20.12 -16.74 -13.56
CA ARG A 310 -19.98 -18.20 -13.61
C ARG A 310 -18.91 -18.64 -12.63
N ARG A 311 -19.20 -19.71 -11.89
CA ARG A 311 -18.26 -20.33 -10.95
C ARG A 311 -17.06 -20.87 -11.71
N LEU A 312 -15.86 -20.56 -11.24
CA LEU A 312 -14.62 -21.15 -11.73
C LEU A 312 -14.28 -22.40 -10.92
N PRO A 313 -14.20 -23.57 -11.55
CA PRO A 313 -13.68 -24.78 -10.93
C PRO A 313 -12.26 -24.58 -10.36
N PRO A 314 -11.89 -25.23 -9.23
CA PRO A 314 -10.57 -25.05 -8.62
C PRO A 314 -9.38 -25.36 -9.53
N ASP A 315 -9.53 -26.35 -10.41
CA ASP A 315 -8.55 -26.74 -11.43
C ASP A 315 -8.37 -25.65 -12.51
N GLU A 316 -9.46 -24.99 -12.92
CA GLU A 316 -9.39 -23.83 -13.82
C GLU A 316 -8.72 -22.63 -13.13
N VAL A 317 -9.00 -22.38 -11.85
CA VAL A 317 -8.31 -21.33 -11.06
C VAL A 317 -6.81 -21.60 -11.03
N CYS A 318 -6.39 -22.83 -10.67
CA CYS A 318 -4.98 -23.21 -10.65
C CYS A 318 -4.31 -23.04 -12.02
N THR A 319 -5.01 -23.40 -13.10
CA THR A 319 -4.51 -23.26 -14.48
C THR A 319 -4.33 -21.79 -14.86
N MET A 320 -5.34 -20.96 -14.57
CA MET A 320 -5.31 -19.51 -14.80
C MET A 320 -4.15 -18.84 -14.06
N LEU A 321 -3.98 -19.14 -12.76
CA LEU A 321 -2.88 -18.59 -11.94
C LEU A 321 -1.52 -19.01 -12.47
N THR A 322 -1.35 -20.31 -12.77
CA THR A 322 -0.09 -20.84 -13.29
C THR A 322 0.31 -20.13 -14.59
N ALA A 323 -0.65 -19.93 -15.51
CA ALA A 323 -0.40 -19.25 -16.77
C ALA A 323 -0.04 -17.76 -16.58
N SER A 324 -0.75 -17.03 -15.73
CA SER A 324 -0.47 -15.61 -15.46
C SER A 324 0.89 -15.41 -14.78
N ILE A 325 1.20 -16.20 -13.75
CA ILE A 325 2.51 -16.15 -13.06
C ILE A 325 3.65 -16.47 -14.03
N LYS A 326 3.47 -17.49 -14.88
CA LYS A 326 4.48 -17.88 -15.87
C LYS A 326 4.74 -16.75 -16.87
N ARG A 327 3.68 -16.11 -17.40
CA ARG A 327 3.82 -14.94 -18.29
C ARG A 327 4.59 -13.81 -17.63
N GLU A 328 4.31 -13.52 -16.36
CA GLU A 328 5.01 -12.45 -15.64
C GLU A 328 6.50 -12.78 -15.42
N PHE A 329 6.82 -14.02 -15.03
CA PHE A 329 8.21 -14.45 -14.87
C PHE A 329 8.99 -14.43 -16.19
N ASP A 330 8.33 -14.76 -17.30
CA ASP A 330 8.95 -14.68 -18.63
C ASP A 330 9.18 -13.22 -19.06
N ARG A 331 8.22 -12.33 -18.80
CA ARG A 331 8.38 -10.88 -19.05
C ARG A 331 9.57 -10.31 -18.27
N ILE A 332 9.66 -10.57 -16.96
CA ILE A 332 10.78 -10.11 -16.12
C ILE A 332 12.11 -10.69 -16.62
N ASN A 333 12.13 -11.96 -17.02
CA ASN A 333 13.34 -12.57 -17.53
C ASN A 333 13.79 -11.94 -18.85
N GLN A 334 12.87 -11.61 -19.77
CA GLN A 334 13.19 -10.89 -20.99
C GLN A 334 13.82 -9.52 -20.70
N GLU A 335 13.25 -8.74 -19.79
CA GLU A 335 13.81 -7.43 -19.38
C GLU A 335 15.21 -7.55 -18.76
N GLN A 336 15.43 -8.60 -17.97
CA GLN A 336 16.74 -8.88 -17.41
C GLN A 336 17.75 -9.31 -18.48
N LEU A 337 17.33 -10.08 -19.50
CA LEU A 337 18.20 -10.50 -20.60
C LEU A 337 18.62 -9.32 -21.48
N GLU A 338 17.73 -8.36 -21.73
CA GLU A 338 18.04 -7.15 -22.51
C GLU A 338 19.15 -6.30 -21.89
N THR A 339 19.23 -6.28 -20.57
CA THR A 339 20.20 -5.49 -19.79
C THR A 339 21.38 -6.32 -19.28
N TRP A 340 21.40 -7.63 -19.54
CA TRP A 340 22.40 -8.53 -19.00
C TRP A 340 23.73 -8.41 -19.75
N GLN A 341 24.81 -8.26 -18.98
CA GLN A 341 26.18 -8.39 -19.45
C GLN A 341 26.93 -9.40 -18.57
N PRO A 342 27.78 -10.26 -19.16
CA PRO A 342 28.60 -11.19 -18.39
C PRO A 342 29.54 -10.44 -17.43
N SER A 343 29.67 -10.93 -16.19
CA SER A 343 30.64 -10.42 -15.22
C SER A 343 31.20 -11.56 -14.36
N GLU A 344 32.32 -11.32 -13.65
CA GLU A 344 32.87 -12.31 -12.70
C GLU A 344 31.85 -12.77 -11.65
N LYS A 345 30.95 -11.87 -11.22
CA LYS A 345 29.89 -12.18 -10.26
C LYS A 345 28.64 -12.82 -10.88
N ASN A 346 28.42 -12.62 -12.18
CA ASN A 346 27.25 -13.13 -12.90
C ASN A 346 27.68 -13.69 -14.28
N PRO A 347 28.28 -14.89 -14.32
CA PRO A 347 28.86 -15.45 -15.55
C PRO A 347 27.82 -16.09 -16.48
N THR A 348 26.57 -16.26 -16.05
CA THR A 348 25.52 -16.91 -16.85
C THR A 348 24.29 -16.02 -16.98
N PRO A 349 23.54 -16.13 -18.09
CA PRO A 349 22.34 -15.32 -18.29
C PRO A 349 21.25 -15.65 -17.26
N PRO A 350 20.45 -14.66 -16.85
CA PRO A 350 19.35 -14.86 -15.92
C PRO A 350 18.34 -15.85 -16.50
N ARG A 351 17.77 -16.69 -15.63
CA ARG A 351 16.73 -17.67 -15.99
C ARG A 351 15.41 -17.27 -15.35
N PRO A 352 14.25 -17.54 -16.00
CA PRO A 352 12.96 -17.24 -15.41
C PRO A 352 12.76 -18.04 -14.13
N LYS A 353 12.11 -17.42 -13.14
CA LYS A 353 11.72 -18.10 -11.90
C LYS A 353 10.77 -19.26 -12.22
N LYS A 354 10.82 -20.31 -11.40
CA LYS A 354 9.93 -21.47 -11.54
C LYS A 354 8.58 -21.18 -10.91
N VAL A 355 7.51 -21.58 -11.58
CA VAL A 355 6.17 -21.61 -10.98
C VAL A 355 6.02 -22.91 -10.20
N THR A 356 5.82 -22.81 -8.88
CA THR A 356 5.68 -23.97 -7.99
C THR A 356 4.25 -24.07 -7.46
N ARG A 357 3.84 -25.26 -6.99
CA ARG A 357 2.52 -25.44 -6.37
C ARG A 357 2.33 -24.56 -5.12
N SER A 358 3.38 -24.37 -4.32
CA SER A 358 3.35 -23.49 -3.15
C SER A 358 3.05 -22.05 -3.56
N LEU A 359 3.80 -21.53 -4.53
CA LEU A 359 3.62 -20.17 -5.02
C LEU A 359 2.20 -19.95 -5.57
N VAL A 360 1.67 -20.90 -6.35
CA VAL A 360 0.29 -20.82 -6.85
C VAL A 360 -0.71 -20.78 -5.70
N GLY A 361 -0.50 -21.58 -4.64
CA GLY A 361 -1.33 -21.56 -3.43
C GLY A 361 -1.27 -20.21 -2.69
N ASP A 362 -0.07 -19.66 -2.50
CA ASP A 362 0.14 -18.39 -1.83
C ASP A 362 -0.49 -17.22 -2.63
N VAL A 363 -0.34 -17.24 -3.95
CA VAL A 363 -0.97 -16.26 -4.85
C VAL A 363 -2.49 -16.41 -4.83
N GLN A 364 -3.02 -17.64 -4.80
CA GLN A 364 -4.45 -17.86 -4.69
C GLN A 364 -5.00 -17.28 -3.39
N GLN A 365 -4.30 -17.47 -2.27
CA GLN A 365 -4.67 -16.89 -0.97
C GLN A 365 -4.66 -15.35 -1.02
N ALA A 366 -3.61 -14.75 -1.58
CA ALA A 366 -3.55 -13.30 -1.78
C ALA A 366 -4.69 -12.80 -2.67
N LEU A 367 -5.00 -13.53 -3.75
CA LEU A 367 -6.08 -13.19 -4.68
C LEU A 367 -7.47 -13.27 -4.03
N GLN A 368 -7.69 -14.22 -3.12
CA GLN A 368 -8.94 -14.28 -2.34
C GLN A 368 -9.19 -12.97 -1.61
N SER A 369 -8.17 -12.38 -0.99
CA SER A 369 -8.29 -11.09 -0.28
C SER A 369 -8.59 -9.91 -1.21
N LEU A 370 -8.06 -9.92 -2.44
CA LEU A 370 -8.23 -8.83 -3.41
C LEU A 370 -9.56 -8.90 -4.17
N CYS A 371 -10.10 -10.10 -4.36
CA CYS A 371 -11.33 -10.33 -5.11
C CYS A 371 -12.55 -10.52 -4.19
N GLN A 372 -12.38 -10.46 -2.86
CA GLN A 372 -13.45 -10.73 -1.91
C GLN A 372 -14.61 -9.75 -2.07
N ILE A 373 -15.83 -10.28 -2.14
CA ILE A 373 -17.02 -9.47 -1.92
C ILE A 373 -17.18 -9.31 -0.40
N HIS A 374 -16.75 -8.15 0.12
CA HIS A 374 -16.64 -7.88 1.57
C HIS A 374 -17.97 -7.78 2.32
N GLN A 375 -19.06 -7.47 1.61
CA GLN A 375 -20.38 -7.36 2.24
C GLN A 375 -21.15 -8.68 2.22
N VAL A 376 -22.28 -8.70 2.93
CA VAL A 376 -23.29 -9.77 2.95
C VAL A 376 -23.99 -9.90 1.58
N GLY A 377 -23.23 -9.83 0.48
CA GLY A 377 -23.66 -9.73 -0.91
C GLY A 377 -24.66 -10.83 -1.22
N LYS A 378 -25.94 -10.44 -1.14
CA LYS A 378 -27.06 -11.23 -1.61
C LYS A 378 -26.82 -11.47 -3.09
N LEU A 379 -27.07 -12.68 -3.57
CA LEU A 379 -27.14 -12.89 -5.01
C LEU A 379 -28.19 -11.93 -5.60
N ASP A 380 -27.98 -11.50 -6.84
CA ASP A 380 -28.87 -10.59 -7.55
C ASP A 380 -28.93 -9.22 -6.87
N SER A 381 -27.74 -8.63 -6.68
CA SER A 381 -27.58 -7.28 -6.15
C SER A 381 -26.48 -6.52 -6.88
N TRP A 382 -26.57 -5.19 -6.86
CA TRP A 382 -25.51 -4.32 -7.33
C TRP A 382 -24.38 -4.24 -6.29
N LEU A 383 -23.14 -4.30 -6.74
CA LEU A 383 -21.95 -4.19 -5.88
C LEU A 383 -21.79 -2.80 -5.25
N ASP A 384 -22.47 -1.78 -5.79
CA ASP A 384 -22.54 -0.42 -5.26
C ASP A 384 -23.73 -0.19 -4.31
N GLU A 385 -24.45 -1.25 -3.94
CA GLU A 385 -25.63 -1.25 -3.06
C GLU A 385 -26.89 -0.58 -3.62
N SER A 386 -26.91 -0.29 -4.93
CA SER A 386 -28.12 0.18 -5.59
C SER A 386 -29.29 -0.78 -5.38
N GLN A 387 -30.42 -0.23 -4.95
CA GLN A 387 -31.64 -0.99 -4.67
C GLN A 387 -32.52 -1.09 -5.93
N GLY A 388 -33.29 -2.17 -6.03
CA GLY A 388 -34.28 -2.36 -7.09
C GLY A 388 -34.58 -3.82 -7.37
N CYS A 389 -35.47 -4.05 -8.32
CA CYS A 389 -35.86 -5.38 -8.77
C CYS A 389 -35.37 -5.57 -10.21
N PHE A 390 -34.25 -6.27 -10.37
CA PHE A 390 -33.59 -6.43 -11.65
C PHE A 390 -33.53 -7.89 -12.08
N VAL A 391 -33.62 -8.12 -13.39
CA VAL A 391 -33.51 -9.44 -14.01
C VAL A 391 -32.61 -9.36 -15.23
N ALA A 392 -31.57 -10.20 -15.27
CA ALA A 392 -30.70 -10.29 -16.43
C ALA A 392 -31.33 -11.16 -17.53
N VAL A 393 -31.33 -10.65 -18.75
CA VAL A 393 -31.80 -11.27 -20.00
C VAL A 393 -30.67 -11.22 -21.04
N THR A 394 -30.79 -11.88 -22.19
CA THR A 394 -29.66 -11.95 -23.15
C THR A 394 -29.23 -10.58 -23.69
N ASN A 395 -30.14 -9.61 -23.79
CA ASN A 395 -29.88 -8.27 -24.32
C ASN A 395 -29.65 -7.18 -23.25
N GLY A 396 -29.64 -7.51 -21.96
CA GLY A 396 -29.34 -6.53 -20.90
C GLY A 396 -29.88 -6.94 -19.52
N ILE A 397 -30.05 -5.93 -18.66
CA ILE A 397 -30.61 -6.07 -17.32
C ILE A 397 -31.89 -5.25 -17.27
N VAL A 398 -33.03 -5.91 -17.05
CA VAL A 398 -34.34 -5.26 -16.99
C VAL A 398 -34.62 -4.82 -15.56
N ASP A 399 -34.91 -3.54 -15.38
CA ASP A 399 -35.59 -3.03 -14.19
C ASP A 399 -37.08 -3.35 -14.31
N ILE A 400 -37.53 -4.32 -13.50
CA ILE A 400 -38.89 -4.86 -13.56
C ILE A 400 -39.92 -3.80 -13.19
N GLN A 401 -39.62 -2.91 -12.24
CA GLN A 401 -40.55 -1.87 -11.81
C GLN A 401 -40.77 -0.85 -12.92
N ARG A 402 -39.69 -0.39 -13.56
CA ARG A 402 -39.77 0.54 -14.68
C ARG A 402 -40.45 -0.08 -15.90
N ALA A 403 -40.15 -1.35 -16.19
CA ALA A 403 -40.80 -2.09 -17.28
C ALA A 403 -42.32 -2.20 -17.05
N ALA A 404 -42.75 -2.51 -15.83
CA ALA A 404 -44.17 -2.58 -15.48
C ALA A 404 -44.90 -1.22 -15.61
N LEU A 405 -44.18 -0.11 -15.40
CA LEU A 405 -44.69 1.26 -15.60
C LEU A 405 -44.62 1.73 -17.07
N GLY A 406 -44.15 0.89 -18.00
CA GLY A 406 -44.03 1.23 -19.42
C GLY A 406 -42.94 2.26 -19.72
N GLN A 407 -41.93 2.39 -18.85
CA GLN A 407 -40.84 3.34 -19.04
C GLN A 407 -39.84 2.81 -20.08
N SER A 408 -39.39 3.68 -20.99
CA SER A 408 -38.49 3.30 -22.09
C SER A 408 -37.05 3.02 -21.64
N ASP A 409 -36.64 3.51 -20.48
CA ASP A 409 -35.30 3.32 -19.89
C ASP A 409 -35.26 2.15 -18.88
N CYS A 410 -36.15 1.17 -19.03
CA CYS A 410 -36.20 -0.02 -18.18
C CYS A 410 -35.14 -1.09 -18.52
N LEU A 411 -34.48 -1.01 -19.68
CA LEU A 411 -33.43 -1.95 -20.09
C LEU A 411 -32.05 -1.29 -19.96
N LEU A 412 -31.27 -1.79 -19.01
CA LEU A 412 -29.89 -1.39 -18.78
C LEU A 412 -28.93 -2.30 -19.56
N ALA A 413 -27.75 -1.77 -19.90
CA ALA A 413 -26.67 -2.59 -20.43
C ALA A 413 -26.20 -3.61 -19.38
N HIS A 414 -25.66 -4.74 -19.86
CA HIS A 414 -24.97 -5.70 -19.00
C HIS A 414 -23.82 -5.02 -18.25
N SER A 415 -23.73 -5.30 -16.94
CA SER A 415 -22.68 -4.74 -16.08
C SER A 415 -22.08 -5.82 -15.18
N PRO A 416 -20.74 -5.87 -15.01
CA PRO A 416 -20.09 -6.70 -14.01
C PRO A 416 -20.40 -6.25 -12.58
N ASP A 417 -20.95 -5.05 -12.38
CA ASP A 417 -21.35 -4.58 -11.05
C ASP A 417 -22.69 -5.19 -10.59
N TRP A 418 -23.44 -5.83 -11.49
CA TRP A 418 -24.58 -6.66 -11.14
C TRP A 418 -24.11 -8.09 -10.79
N PHE A 419 -24.02 -8.39 -9.50
CA PHE A 419 -23.57 -9.70 -9.02
C PHE A 419 -24.72 -10.71 -9.00
N SER A 420 -24.94 -11.34 -10.15
CA SER A 420 -25.92 -12.43 -10.33
C SER A 420 -25.28 -13.64 -10.98
N LEU A 421 -25.78 -14.84 -10.64
CA LEU A 421 -25.42 -16.10 -11.30
C LEU A 421 -26.39 -16.47 -12.45
N VAL A 422 -27.44 -15.67 -12.60
CA VAL A 422 -28.61 -15.95 -13.43
C VAL A 422 -28.63 -15.01 -14.63
N VAL A 423 -28.96 -15.58 -15.79
CA VAL A 423 -29.39 -14.84 -16.98
C VAL A 423 -30.48 -15.67 -17.64
N LEU A 424 -31.59 -15.03 -18.02
CA LEU A 424 -32.68 -15.67 -18.73
C LEU A 424 -32.31 -15.86 -20.21
N PRO A 425 -32.72 -16.97 -20.85
CA PRO A 425 -32.19 -17.40 -22.15
C PRO A 425 -32.79 -16.66 -23.36
N TYR A 426 -33.45 -15.53 -23.17
CA TYR A 426 -34.11 -14.73 -24.21
C TYR A 426 -33.91 -13.24 -24.00
N SER A 427 -34.18 -12.46 -25.05
CA SER A 427 -34.14 -11.00 -25.03
C SER A 427 -35.45 -10.42 -24.49
N PHE A 428 -35.37 -9.31 -23.76
CA PHE A 428 -36.52 -8.52 -23.39
C PHE A 428 -36.97 -7.64 -24.57
N ASP A 429 -38.26 -7.67 -24.88
CA ASP A 429 -38.91 -6.83 -25.89
C ASP A 429 -40.23 -6.28 -25.31
N ALA A 430 -40.27 -4.97 -25.07
CA ALA A 430 -41.43 -4.28 -24.51
C ALA A 430 -42.62 -4.19 -25.50
N ALA A 431 -42.37 -4.38 -26.80
CA ALA A 431 -43.39 -4.35 -27.85
C ALA A 431 -43.92 -5.75 -28.21
N ALA A 432 -43.45 -6.80 -27.53
CA ALA A 432 -43.80 -8.17 -27.84
C ALA A 432 -45.32 -8.40 -27.81
N ALA A 433 -45.83 -9.05 -28.86
CA ALA A 433 -47.23 -9.40 -28.98
C ALA A 433 -47.66 -10.45 -27.94
N ALA A 434 -48.97 -10.57 -27.72
CA ALA A 434 -49.55 -11.59 -26.84
C ALA A 434 -49.03 -13.01 -27.18
N CYS A 435 -49.00 -13.91 -26.19
CA CYS A 435 -48.59 -15.30 -26.35
C CYS A 435 -49.82 -16.22 -26.55
N PRO A 436 -50.47 -16.27 -27.73
CA PRO A 436 -51.78 -16.91 -27.90
C PRO A 436 -51.78 -18.41 -27.58
N LYS A 437 -50.69 -19.12 -27.90
CA LYS A 437 -50.57 -20.56 -27.59
C LYS A 437 -50.53 -20.82 -26.08
N TRP A 438 -49.81 -19.98 -25.33
CA TRP A 438 -49.74 -20.08 -23.87
C TRP A 438 -51.08 -19.73 -23.23
N LEU A 439 -51.73 -18.66 -23.68
CA LEU A 439 -53.05 -18.25 -23.19
C LEU A 439 -54.12 -19.31 -23.49
N ALA A 440 -54.09 -19.93 -24.67
CA ALA A 440 -54.99 -21.03 -25.02
C ALA A 440 -54.74 -22.28 -24.18
N PHE A 441 -53.47 -22.62 -23.91
CA PHE A 441 -53.10 -23.69 -22.97
C PHE A 441 -53.67 -23.42 -21.58
N LEU A 442 -53.46 -22.22 -21.03
CA LEU A 442 -53.99 -21.85 -19.72
C LEU A 442 -55.52 -21.90 -19.66
N ALA A 443 -56.19 -21.30 -20.64
CA ALA A 443 -57.65 -21.31 -20.73
C ALA A 443 -58.23 -22.73 -20.81
N LYS A 444 -57.57 -23.63 -21.54
CA LYS A 444 -58.02 -25.02 -21.64
C LYS A 444 -57.70 -25.83 -20.38
N ASN A 445 -56.46 -25.81 -19.91
CA ASN A 445 -55.97 -26.68 -18.85
C ASN A 445 -56.45 -26.26 -17.45
N LEU A 446 -56.84 -25.00 -17.29
CA LEU A 446 -57.43 -24.45 -16.06
C LEU A 446 -58.91 -24.05 -16.23
N GLU A 447 -59.60 -24.62 -17.23
CA GLU A 447 -61.07 -24.48 -17.40
C GLU A 447 -61.57 -23.04 -17.56
N GLY A 448 -60.72 -22.13 -18.04
CA GLY A 448 -61.03 -20.70 -18.17
C GLY A 448 -61.12 -19.97 -16.84
N ASP A 449 -60.69 -20.60 -15.74
CA ASP A 449 -60.72 -20.03 -14.40
C ASP A 449 -59.70 -18.90 -14.27
N ALA A 450 -60.19 -17.66 -14.31
CA ALA A 450 -59.36 -16.46 -14.30
C ALA A 450 -58.48 -16.35 -13.05
N GLU A 451 -58.95 -16.83 -11.89
CA GLU A 451 -58.18 -16.75 -10.64
C GLU A 451 -57.03 -17.76 -10.64
N ARG A 452 -57.28 -19.02 -11.01
CA ARG A 452 -56.21 -20.03 -11.14
C ARG A 452 -55.19 -19.66 -12.21
N ILE A 453 -55.66 -19.12 -13.34
CA ILE A 453 -54.81 -18.61 -14.41
C ILE A 453 -53.94 -17.45 -13.91
N GLY A 454 -54.52 -16.52 -13.14
CA GLY A 454 -53.81 -15.41 -12.51
C GLY A 454 -52.72 -15.89 -11.55
N ILE A 455 -53.07 -16.75 -10.59
CA ILE A 455 -52.14 -17.30 -9.59
C ILE A 455 -50.96 -18.03 -10.24
N LEU A 456 -51.22 -18.85 -11.28
CA LEU A 456 -50.15 -19.57 -11.96
C LEU A 456 -49.19 -18.62 -12.68
N GLN A 457 -49.71 -17.57 -13.34
CA GLN A 457 -48.89 -16.57 -14.01
C GLN A 457 -48.11 -15.70 -13.03
N GLU A 458 -48.74 -15.27 -11.92
CA GLU A 458 -48.06 -14.55 -10.84
C GLU A 458 -46.93 -15.40 -10.25
N TRP A 459 -47.17 -16.69 -10.04
CA TRP A 459 -46.13 -17.61 -9.57
C TRP A 459 -44.95 -17.72 -10.55
N PHE A 460 -45.24 -17.81 -11.86
CA PHE A 460 -44.20 -17.84 -12.90
C PHE A 460 -43.41 -16.53 -12.92
N GLY A 461 -44.07 -15.38 -12.78
CA GLY A 461 -43.42 -14.08 -12.65
C GLY A 461 -42.55 -13.97 -11.41
N LEU A 462 -43.02 -14.48 -10.27
CA LEU A 462 -42.25 -14.55 -9.03
C LEU A 462 -40.95 -15.34 -9.27
N CYS A 463 -41.02 -16.49 -9.93
CA CYS A 463 -39.87 -17.33 -10.26
C CYS A 463 -38.76 -16.60 -11.07
N LEU A 464 -39.01 -15.44 -11.68
CA LEU A 464 -37.98 -14.68 -12.40
C LEU A 464 -36.96 -13.98 -11.49
N VAL A 465 -37.28 -13.79 -10.21
CA VAL A 465 -36.42 -13.09 -9.22
C VAL A 465 -36.09 -14.02 -8.06
N THR A 466 -35.04 -13.79 -7.28
CA THR A 466 -34.65 -14.67 -6.15
C THR A 466 -35.30 -14.33 -4.80
N ASP A 467 -36.23 -13.37 -4.77
CA ASP A 467 -36.90 -12.98 -3.53
C ASP A 467 -37.90 -14.03 -3.00
N THR A 468 -37.55 -14.68 -1.89
CA THR A 468 -38.37 -15.72 -1.25
C THR A 468 -39.21 -15.20 -0.07
N SER A 469 -39.32 -13.88 0.11
CA SER A 469 -40.00 -13.20 1.24
C SER A 469 -41.46 -13.60 1.45
N PHE A 470 -42.17 -14.04 0.42
CA PHE A 470 -43.58 -14.46 0.50
C PHE A 470 -43.81 -15.76 1.29
N GLN A 471 -42.76 -16.55 1.52
CA GLN A 471 -42.83 -17.83 2.25
C GLN A 471 -43.84 -18.82 1.65
N LYS A 472 -43.84 -18.97 0.33
CA LYS A 472 -44.77 -19.85 -0.41
C LYS A 472 -44.03 -20.91 -1.24
N PHE A 473 -44.73 -22.00 -1.53
CA PHE A 473 -44.39 -22.97 -2.59
C PHE A 473 -45.65 -23.37 -3.37
N LEU A 474 -45.49 -23.72 -4.65
CA LEU A 474 -46.58 -24.15 -5.51
C LEU A 474 -46.67 -25.68 -5.56
N LEU A 475 -47.86 -26.21 -5.37
CA LEU A 475 -48.18 -27.63 -5.54
C LEU A 475 -49.24 -27.81 -6.62
N MET A 476 -48.83 -28.32 -7.78
CA MET A 476 -49.71 -28.69 -8.89
C MET A 476 -50.17 -30.14 -8.72
N VAL A 477 -51.49 -30.37 -8.71
CA VAL A 477 -52.08 -31.70 -8.46
C VAL A 477 -53.06 -32.09 -9.57
N GLY A 478 -53.01 -33.35 -10.02
CA GLY A 478 -54.07 -33.94 -10.85
C GLY A 478 -53.73 -35.30 -11.43
N GLU A 479 -54.71 -36.05 -11.92
CA GLU A 479 -54.66 -37.48 -12.26
C GLU A 479 -53.94 -37.84 -13.58
N GLY A 480 -52.84 -37.14 -13.90
CA GLY A 480 -52.09 -37.33 -15.15
C GLY A 480 -52.78 -36.76 -16.39
N ALA A 481 -52.06 -36.74 -17.53
CA ALA A 481 -52.55 -36.26 -18.84
C ALA A 481 -53.30 -34.91 -18.81
N ASN A 482 -52.91 -34.00 -17.92
CA ASN A 482 -53.65 -32.78 -17.61
C ASN A 482 -52.85 -31.48 -17.84
N GLY A 483 -51.61 -31.59 -18.32
CA GLY A 483 -50.76 -30.45 -18.68
C GLY A 483 -49.78 -29.98 -17.60
N LYS A 484 -49.72 -30.61 -16.42
CA LYS A 484 -48.73 -30.25 -15.38
C LYS A 484 -47.28 -30.29 -15.89
N SER A 485 -46.89 -31.36 -16.58
CA SER A 485 -45.52 -31.51 -17.12
C SER A 485 -45.21 -30.42 -18.15
N VAL A 486 -46.18 -30.08 -19.01
CA VAL A 486 -46.05 -28.98 -19.98
C VAL A 486 -45.89 -27.64 -19.27
N ALA A 487 -46.63 -27.37 -18.19
CA ALA A 487 -46.45 -26.16 -17.39
C ALA A 487 -45.05 -26.08 -16.75
N CYS A 488 -44.55 -27.19 -16.19
CA CYS A 488 -43.18 -27.29 -15.68
C CYS A 488 -42.13 -27.07 -16.78
N ALA A 489 -42.34 -27.62 -17.97
CA ALA A 489 -41.45 -27.47 -19.12
C ALA A 489 -41.42 -26.01 -19.62
N VAL A 490 -42.58 -25.35 -19.70
CA VAL A 490 -42.66 -23.91 -20.04
C VAL A 490 -41.94 -23.08 -18.99
N LEU A 491 -42.14 -23.33 -17.70
CA LEU A 491 -41.41 -22.64 -16.64
C LEU A 491 -39.90 -22.86 -16.78
N THR A 492 -39.47 -24.09 -17.05
CA THR A 492 -38.05 -24.42 -17.24
C THR A 492 -37.46 -23.69 -18.44
N ALA A 493 -38.20 -23.60 -19.55
CA ALA A 493 -37.79 -22.84 -20.72
C ALA A 493 -37.73 -21.33 -20.45
N LEU A 494 -38.70 -20.81 -19.69
CA LEU A 494 -38.77 -19.41 -19.27
C LEU A 494 -37.62 -19.02 -18.34
N LEU A 495 -37.21 -19.91 -17.43
CA LEU A 495 -36.11 -19.65 -16.51
C LEU A 495 -34.75 -19.98 -17.16
N GLY A 496 -34.74 -20.90 -18.12
CA GLY A 496 -33.54 -21.55 -18.63
C GLY A 496 -33.11 -22.71 -17.73
N ALA A 497 -32.81 -23.88 -18.33
CA ALA A 497 -32.48 -25.10 -17.60
C ALA A 497 -31.30 -24.95 -16.62
N ALA A 498 -30.33 -24.07 -16.93
CA ALA A 498 -29.20 -23.77 -16.04
C ALA A 498 -29.62 -23.06 -14.73
N ASN A 499 -30.78 -22.42 -14.68
CA ASN A 499 -31.31 -21.69 -13.53
C ASN A 499 -32.34 -22.50 -12.73
N VAL A 500 -32.60 -23.74 -13.12
CA VAL A 500 -33.52 -24.67 -12.45
C VAL A 500 -32.74 -25.81 -11.79
N SER A 501 -33.22 -26.30 -10.65
CA SER A 501 -32.81 -27.56 -10.03
C SER A 501 -33.99 -28.53 -9.94
N ASN A 502 -33.71 -29.82 -9.78
CA ASN A 502 -34.73 -30.87 -9.73
C ASN A 502 -34.55 -31.77 -8.49
N VAL A 503 -34.27 -31.16 -7.33
CA VAL A 503 -34.11 -31.90 -6.07
C VAL A 503 -35.49 -32.40 -5.64
N PRO A 504 -35.72 -33.72 -5.56
CA PRO A 504 -36.99 -34.28 -5.12
C PRO A 504 -37.21 -34.00 -3.63
N LEU A 505 -38.45 -34.09 -3.15
CA LEU A 505 -38.77 -33.66 -1.79
C LEU A 505 -38.12 -34.54 -0.72
N GLU A 506 -37.95 -35.83 -0.98
CA GLU A 506 -37.19 -36.77 -0.14
C GLU A 506 -35.70 -36.40 -0.10
N GLY A 507 -35.20 -35.79 -1.18
CA GLY A 507 -33.85 -35.24 -1.28
C GLY A 507 -33.61 -34.10 -0.27
N PHE A 508 -34.65 -33.42 0.22
CA PHE A 508 -34.49 -32.37 1.22
C PHE A 508 -33.98 -32.93 2.54
N GLY A 509 -34.28 -34.19 2.88
CA GLY A 509 -33.73 -34.85 4.07
C GLY A 509 -32.27 -35.28 3.92
N GLN A 510 -31.71 -35.23 2.71
CA GLN A 510 -30.35 -35.71 2.43
C GLN A 510 -29.32 -34.59 2.55
N ARG A 511 -28.24 -34.91 3.26
CA ARG A 511 -27.17 -33.99 3.68
C ARG A 511 -26.67 -33.00 2.61
N PHE A 512 -26.42 -33.45 1.39
CA PHE A 512 -25.74 -32.64 0.35
C PHE A 512 -26.63 -32.19 -0.81
N GLN A 513 -27.88 -32.66 -0.89
CA GLN A 513 -28.73 -32.44 -2.07
C GLN A 513 -29.20 -31.00 -2.19
N LEU A 514 -29.52 -30.34 -1.07
CA LEU A 514 -30.00 -28.95 -1.05
C LEU A 514 -29.01 -27.95 -1.66
N MET A 515 -27.71 -28.26 -1.67
CA MET A 515 -26.70 -27.40 -2.30
C MET A 515 -26.96 -27.16 -3.79
N GLN A 516 -27.65 -28.08 -4.47
CA GLN A 516 -28.01 -27.94 -5.89
C GLN A 516 -29.02 -26.81 -6.17
N THR A 517 -29.73 -26.35 -5.14
CA THR A 517 -30.74 -25.27 -5.23
C THR A 517 -30.13 -23.87 -5.10
N VAL A 518 -28.89 -23.76 -4.61
CA VAL A 518 -28.24 -22.48 -4.36
C VAL A 518 -27.94 -21.77 -5.68
N GLY A 519 -28.39 -20.51 -5.81
CA GLY A 519 -28.22 -19.71 -7.02
C GLY A 519 -29.14 -20.11 -8.16
N LYS A 520 -30.15 -20.93 -7.88
CA LYS A 520 -31.24 -21.27 -8.80
C LYS A 520 -32.46 -20.39 -8.53
N LEU A 521 -33.27 -20.20 -9.57
CA LEU A 521 -34.54 -19.47 -9.54
C LEU A 521 -35.71 -20.36 -9.10
N ALA A 522 -35.71 -21.62 -9.52
CA ALA A 522 -36.73 -22.59 -9.15
C ALA A 522 -36.14 -23.98 -8.90
N ASN A 523 -36.78 -24.72 -7.99
CA ASN A 523 -36.61 -26.15 -7.84
C ASN A 523 -37.91 -26.85 -8.25
N ILE A 524 -37.88 -27.57 -9.37
CA ILE A 524 -39.04 -28.26 -9.93
C ILE A 524 -38.91 -29.75 -9.62
N ALA A 525 -39.82 -30.28 -8.82
CA ALA A 525 -39.87 -31.71 -8.54
C ALA A 525 -41.15 -32.29 -9.13
N ALA A 526 -40.97 -33.18 -10.11
CA ALA A 526 -42.03 -34.04 -10.61
C ALA A 526 -42.01 -35.31 -9.76
N GLU A 527 -43.18 -35.68 -9.24
CA GLU A 527 -43.41 -36.82 -8.34
C GLU A 527 -42.95 -36.58 -6.90
N ILE A 528 -43.83 -36.95 -5.96
CA ILE A 528 -43.60 -36.84 -4.51
C ILE A 528 -43.94 -38.21 -3.93
N GLY A 529 -42.96 -38.86 -3.33
CA GLY A 529 -43.13 -40.06 -2.51
C GLY A 529 -43.52 -39.72 -1.08
N GLU A 530 -43.20 -40.59 -0.13
CA GLU A 530 -43.42 -40.32 1.28
C GLU A 530 -42.38 -39.32 1.82
N VAL A 531 -42.87 -38.21 2.37
CA VAL A 531 -42.03 -37.17 2.99
C VAL A 531 -41.80 -37.52 4.44
N ASP A 532 -40.55 -37.83 4.81
CA ASP A 532 -40.20 -38.06 6.20
C ASP A 532 -40.20 -36.75 7.03
N LYS A 533 -40.10 -36.87 8.36
CA LYS A 533 -40.11 -35.70 9.26
C LYS A 533 -38.91 -34.77 9.04
N VAL A 534 -37.77 -35.28 8.57
CA VAL A 534 -36.55 -34.49 8.35
C VAL A 534 -36.74 -33.63 7.10
N ALA A 535 -37.19 -34.23 6.01
CA ALA A 535 -37.54 -33.54 4.76
C ALA A 535 -38.63 -32.50 5.00
N GLU A 536 -39.66 -32.80 5.81
CA GLU A 536 -40.70 -31.83 6.17
C GLU A 536 -40.12 -30.64 6.98
N GLY A 537 -39.20 -30.90 7.91
CA GLY A 537 -38.49 -29.87 8.67
C GLY A 537 -37.66 -28.95 7.77
N HIS A 538 -36.88 -29.55 6.86
CA HIS A 538 -36.10 -28.78 5.88
C HIS A 538 -36.97 -28.04 4.87
N LEU A 539 -38.11 -28.60 4.44
CA LEU A 539 -39.09 -27.90 3.60
C LEU A 539 -39.61 -26.63 4.29
N LYS A 540 -39.93 -26.71 5.59
CA LYS A 540 -40.37 -25.55 6.39
C LYS A 540 -39.28 -24.49 6.53
N ALA A 541 -38.03 -24.91 6.75
CA ALA A 541 -36.89 -24.00 6.81
C ALA A 541 -36.62 -23.35 5.44
N PHE A 542 -36.64 -24.14 4.37
CA PHE A 542 -36.38 -23.67 3.01
C PHE A 542 -37.44 -22.66 2.53
N THR A 543 -38.69 -22.86 2.93
CA THR A 543 -39.81 -21.97 2.59
C THR A 543 -40.03 -20.84 3.60
N SER A 544 -39.24 -20.72 4.68
CA SER A 544 -39.36 -19.59 5.60
C SER A 544 -38.69 -18.31 5.08
N GLY A 545 -37.76 -18.43 4.12
CA GLY A 545 -36.96 -17.31 3.64
C GLY A 545 -35.86 -16.89 4.63
N ASP A 546 -35.66 -17.62 5.72
CA ASP A 546 -34.57 -17.39 6.67
C ASP A 546 -33.27 -18.01 6.17
N ARG A 547 -32.17 -17.66 6.84
CA ARG A 547 -30.89 -18.32 6.61
C ARG A 547 -30.95 -19.77 7.10
N MET A 548 -30.41 -20.67 6.28
CA MET A 548 -30.21 -22.07 6.64
C MET A 548 -28.84 -22.54 6.19
N GLN A 549 -28.41 -23.67 6.76
CA GLN A 549 -27.13 -24.27 6.46
C GLN A 549 -27.24 -25.19 5.24
N PHE A 550 -26.31 -25.04 4.29
CA PHE A 550 -26.15 -25.90 3.13
C PHE A 550 -24.82 -26.63 3.24
N GLU A 551 -24.86 -27.96 3.35
CA GLU A 551 -23.65 -28.76 3.45
C GLU A 551 -23.02 -29.03 2.09
N ARG A 552 -21.68 -29.04 2.06
CA ARG A 552 -20.88 -29.23 0.84
C ARG A 552 -19.99 -30.45 1.00
N LYS A 553 -19.92 -31.28 -0.03
CA LYS A 553 -19.05 -32.46 -0.02
C LYS A 553 -17.59 -32.02 0.09
N TYR A 554 -16.87 -32.51 1.10
CA TYR A 554 -15.44 -32.20 1.36
C TYR A 554 -15.12 -30.72 1.62
N ARG A 555 -16.10 -29.91 2.04
CA ARG A 555 -15.90 -28.50 2.37
C ARG A 555 -16.77 -28.11 3.56
N ASP A 556 -16.42 -27.00 4.20
CA ASP A 556 -17.24 -26.45 5.28
C ASP A 556 -18.64 -26.08 4.75
N PRO A 557 -19.69 -26.27 5.57
CA PRO A 557 -21.03 -25.83 5.21
C PRO A 557 -21.09 -24.30 5.07
N ILE A 558 -22.06 -23.81 4.29
CA ILE A 558 -22.31 -22.38 4.10
C ILE A 558 -23.70 -22.01 4.59
N GLU A 559 -23.84 -20.80 5.12
CA GLU A 559 -25.11 -20.28 5.60
C GLU A 559 -25.69 -19.27 4.61
N LEU A 560 -26.95 -19.48 4.25
CA LEU A 560 -27.53 -18.95 3.03
C LEU A 560 -29.05 -18.81 3.15
N THR A 561 -29.61 -17.74 2.58
CA THR A 561 -31.05 -17.68 2.33
C THR A 561 -31.36 -18.46 1.05
N PRO A 562 -32.37 -19.34 1.03
CA PRO A 562 -32.83 -20.03 -0.17
C PRO A 562 -33.20 -19.04 -1.28
N THR A 563 -32.72 -19.31 -2.50
CA THR A 563 -33.01 -18.48 -3.69
C THR A 563 -34.06 -19.11 -4.60
N ALA A 564 -34.14 -20.45 -4.62
CA ALA A 564 -35.02 -21.17 -5.52
C ALA A 564 -36.43 -21.27 -4.96
N ARG A 565 -37.46 -20.96 -5.77
CA ARG A 565 -38.85 -21.25 -5.40
C ARG A 565 -39.21 -22.69 -5.71
N LEU A 566 -40.00 -23.31 -4.84
CA LEU A 566 -40.40 -24.69 -4.98
C LEU A 566 -41.66 -24.82 -5.85
N VAL A 567 -41.55 -25.64 -6.89
CA VAL A 567 -42.67 -26.04 -7.75
C VAL A 567 -42.75 -27.56 -7.74
N LEU A 568 -43.83 -28.06 -7.16
CA LEU A 568 -44.04 -29.49 -6.99
C LEU A 568 -45.19 -29.91 -7.90
N ALA A 569 -44.98 -30.94 -8.71
CA ALA A 569 -46.01 -31.51 -9.58
C ALA A 569 -46.26 -32.97 -9.20
N THR A 570 -47.47 -33.28 -8.74
CA THR A 570 -47.82 -34.62 -8.24
C THR A 570 -49.18 -35.07 -8.76
N ASN A 571 -49.38 -36.39 -8.78
CA ASN A 571 -50.67 -36.97 -9.11
C ASN A 571 -51.64 -36.94 -7.93
N ASN A 572 -51.12 -37.15 -6.72
CA ASN A 572 -51.91 -37.18 -5.49
C ASN A 572 -51.37 -36.16 -4.49
N LEU A 573 -52.25 -35.62 -3.63
CA LEU A 573 -51.83 -34.75 -2.54
C LEU A 573 -50.83 -35.47 -1.62
N PRO A 574 -49.65 -34.87 -1.34
CA PRO A 574 -48.68 -35.46 -0.43
C PRO A 574 -49.25 -35.49 1.00
N ARG A 575 -48.89 -36.53 1.76
CA ARG A 575 -49.24 -36.64 3.17
C ARG A 575 -48.16 -35.99 4.02
N PHE A 576 -48.52 -34.95 4.76
CA PHE A 576 -47.63 -34.31 5.72
C PHE A 576 -48.00 -34.73 7.14
N ALA A 577 -46.99 -34.89 8.00
CA ALA A 577 -47.19 -35.16 9.42
C ALA A 577 -47.57 -33.89 10.21
N ASP A 578 -47.39 -32.71 9.61
CA ASP A 578 -47.67 -31.42 10.23
C ASP A 578 -49.14 -31.25 10.66
N ARG A 579 -49.35 -31.12 11.98
CA ARG A 579 -50.65 -30.78 12.59
C ARG A 579 -50.81 -29.30 12.93
N SER A 580 -49.75 -28.50 12.79
CA SER A 580 -49.67 -27.12 13.32
C SER A 580 -50.10 -26.02 12.34
N GLY A 581 -50.45 -26.36 11.09
CA GLY A 581 -50.77 -25.37 10.05
C GLY A 581 -49.55 -24.69 9.42
N GLY A 582 -48.35 -24.88 9.99
CA GLY A 582 -47.13 -24.19 9.57
C GLY A 582 -46.76 -24.45 8.11
N LEU A 583 -46.90 -25.69 7.64
CA LEU A 583 -46.67 -26.02 6.23
C LEU A 583 -47.83 -25.59 5.33
N TRP A 584 -49.07 -25.81 5.78
CA TRP A 584 -50.29 -25.56 5.00
C TRP A 584 -50.43 -24.10 4.55
N ARG A 585 -50.08 -23.14 5.42
CA ARG A 585 -50.10 -21.71 5.07
C ARG A 585 -49.07 -21.33 3.99
N ARG A 586 -48.04 -22.15 3.77
CA ARG A 586 -46.99 -21.91 2.77
C ARG A 586 -47.32 -22.55 1.41
N MET A 587 -48.27 -23.48 1.38
CA MET A 587 -48.64 -24.19 0.18
C MET A 587 -49.70 -23.43 -0.63
N ILE A 588 -49.41 -23.18 -1.90
CA ILE A 588 -50.40 -22.77 -2.90
C ILE A 588 -50.81 -24.05 -3.65
N LEU A 589 -52.05 -24.49 -3.46
CA LEU A 589 -52.57 -25.66 -4.16
C LEU A 589 -53.16 -25.24 -5.50
N MET A 590 -52.67 -25.85 -6.60
CA MET A 590 -53.10 -25.58 -7.97
C MET A 590 -53.68 -26.86 -8.62
N PRO A 591 -55.00 -27.05 -8.61
CA PRO A 591 -55.63 -28.23 -9.20
C PRO A 591 -55.67 -28.17 -10.75
N PHE A 592 -55.15 -29.21 -11.39
CA PHE A 592 -55.29 -29.50 -12.83
C PHE A 592 -56.32 -30.62 -13.02
N ARG A 593 -57.58 -30.22 -13.20
CA ARG A 593 -58.76 -31.11 -13.17
C ARG A 593 -59.11 -31.75 -14.51
N VAL A 594 -58.65 -31.15 -15.62
CA VAL A 594 -58.98 -31.64 -16.95
C VAL A 594 -58.14 -32.86 -17.32
N THR A 595 -58.70 -33.78 -18.11
CA THR A 595 -57.95 -34.87 -18.74
C THR A 595 -57.93 -34.62 -20.23
N ILE A 596 -56.73 -34.43 -20.81
CA ILE A 596 -56.57 -34.16 -22.23
C ILE A 596 -56.76 -35.47 -23.02
N PRO A 597 -57.71 -35.52 -23.98
CA PRO A 597 -57.93 -36.70 -24.82
C PRO A 597 -56.68 -37.08 -25.62
N ALA A 598 -56.45 -38.37 -25.86
CA ALA A 598 -55.25 -38.85 -26.55
C ALA A 598 -55.02 -38.19 -27.93
N ALA A 599 -56.10 -37.95 -28.68
CA ALA A 599 -56.05 -37.31 -30.00
C ALA A 599 -55.59 -35.84 -29.96
N GLU A 600 -55.66 -35.18 -28.81
CA GLU A 600 -55.29 -33.78 -28.61
C GLU A 600 -53.95 -33.63 -27.87
N ARG A 601 -53.30 -34.74 -27.51
CA ARG A 601 -51.99 -34.74 -26.88
C ARG A 601 -50.91 -34.53 -27.94
N VAL A 602 -50.00 -33.61 -27.67
CA VAL A 602 -48.80 -33.43 -28.48
C VAL A 602 -47.63 -34.09 -27.77
N THR A 603 -46.94 -35.00 -28.47
CA THR A 603 -45.79 -35.73 -27.94
C THR A 603 -44.52 -34.86 -27.95
N GLY A 604 -43.65 -35.04 -26.94
CA GLY A 604 -42.37 -34.33 -26.86
C GLY A 604 -42.48 -32.84 -26.52
N MET A 605 -43.56 -32.45 -25.82
CA MET A 605 -43.72 -31.09 -25.28
C MET A 605 -43.16 -30.93 -23.85
N ASP A 606 -42.84 -32.03 -23.18
CA ASP A 606 -42.33 -32.12 -21.81
C ASP A 606 -40.84 -32.50 -21.72
#